data_AF-A0A8I0L412-F1
#
_entry.id   AF-A0A8I0L412-F1
#
_cell.length_a   1.000
_cell.length_b   1.000
_cell.length_c   1.000
_cell.angle_alpha   90.00
_cell.angle_beta   90.00
_cell.angle_gamma   90.00
#
_symmetry.space_group_name_H-M   'P 1'
#
loop_
_entity.id
_entity.type
_entity.pdbx_description
1 polymer ?
#
loop_
_entity_poly.entity_id
_entity_poly.type
_entity_poly.pdbx_seq_one_letter_code
_entity_poly.pdbx_strand_id
1 'polypeptide(L)'
;MWARFKRWFYLFAVALTQGIINTTIAGLWWVLTGRGSEPDPDEPFSSRVGRNAMAGKRWALLAEKLIDGIFGANHCRNSALDQED
;
A
#
# COMPACT_ATOMS: atom_id res chain seq x y z
N MET A 1 16.40 -22.44 -3.45
CA MET A 1 15.66 -21.91 -4.62
C MET A 1 14.37 -21.20 -4.18
N TRP A 2 13.54 -21.85 -3.36
CA TRP A 2 12.31 -21.30 -2.79
C TRP A 2 12.46 -19.96 -2.02
N ALA A 3 13.49 -19.81 -1.18
CA ALA A 3 13.73 -18.56 -0.46
C ALA A 3 14.02 -17.36 -1.38
N ARG A 4 14.73 -17.61 -2.50
CA ARG A 4 15.00 -16.58 -3.51
C ARG A 4 13.74 -16.20 -4.27
N PHE A 5 12.89 -17.18 -4.59
CA PHE A 5 11.58 -16.93 -5.21
C PHE A 5 10.67 -16.08 -4.31
N LYS A 6 10.55 -16.41 -3.02
CA LYS A 6 9.78 -15.61 -2.06
C LYS A 6 10.26 -14.16 -2.01
N ARG A 7 11.58 -13.95 -1.95
CA ARG A 7 12.16 -12.61 -1.91
C ARG A 7 11.94 -11.84 -3.22
N TRP A 8 12.12 -12.50 -4.36
CA TRP A 8 11.81 -11.90 -5.66
C TRP A 8 10.33 -11.54 -5.77
N PHE A 9 9.43 -12.44 -5.38
CA PHE A 9 7.98 -12.20 -5.43
C PHE A 9 7.57 -11.04 -4.51
N TYR A 10 8.14 -10.95 -3.32
CA TYR A 10 7.95 -9.80 -2.42
C TYR A 10 8.37 -8.49 -3.08
N LEU A 11 9.59 -8.43 -3.64
CA LEU A 11 10.09 -7.23 -4.33
C LEU A 11 9.23 -6.87 -5.55
N PHE A 12 8.77 -7.86 -6.30
CA PHE A 12 7.86 -7.68 -7.42
C PHE A 12 6.50 -7.14 -6.97
N ALA A 13 5.93 -7.66 -5.89
CA ALA A 13 4.68 -7.16 -5.31
C ALA A 13 4.83 -5.70 -4.83
N VAL A 14 5.94 -5.36 -4.17
CA VAL A 14 6.24 -3.98 -3.77
C VAL A 14 6.31 -3.06 -4.99
N ALA A 15 7.08 -3.42 -6.01
CA ALA A 15 7.19 -2.64 -7.25
C ALA A 15 5.85 -2.46 -7.97
N LEU A 16 5.01 -3.51 -8.00
CA LEU A 16 3.64 -3.43 -8.53
C LEU A 16 2.77 -2.45 -7.76
N THR A 17 2.84 -2.47 -6.43
CA THR A 17 2.04 -1.58 -5.59
C THR A 17 2.48 -0.12 -5.70
N GLN A 18 3.78 0.16 -5.68
CA GLN A 18 4.33 1.51 -5.85
C GLN A 18 4.10 2.04 -7.27
N GLY A 19 4.38 1.23 -8.29
CA GLY A 19 4.28 1.61 -9.70
C GLY A 19 2.83 1.69 -10.23
N ILE A 20 2.04 0.64 -10.04
CA ILE A 20 0.69 0.59 -10.65
C ILE A 20 -0.35 1.27 -9.77
N ILE A 21 -0.32 1.03 -8.46
CA ILE A 21 -1.40 1.52 -7.59
C ILE A 21 -1.13 2.95 -7.11
N ASN A 22 0.05 3.22 -6.55
CA ASN A 22 0.32 4.52 -5.95
C ASN A 22 0.63 5.61 -7.00
N THR A 23 1.60 5.39 -7.87
CA THR A 23 2.00 6.40 -8.86
C THR A 23 1.05 6.46 -10.06
N THR A 24 0.63 5.33 -10.63
CA THR A 24 -0.24 5.35 -11.81
C THR A 24 -1.70 5.63 -11.47
N ILE A 25 -2.38 4.77 -10.71
CA ILE A 25 -3.82 4.92 -10.45
C ILE A 25 -4.09 6.12 -9.54
N ALA A 26 -3.42 6.20 -8.39
CA ALA A 26 -3.68 7.28 -7.46
C ALA A 26 -3.07 8.61 -7.89
N GLY A 27 -1.94 8.60 -8.62
CA GLY A 27 -1.41 9.80 -9.28
C GLY A 27 -2.34 10.32 -10.37
N LEU A 28 -2.87 9.46 -11.23
CA LEU A 28 -3.86 9.86 -12.22
C LEU A 28 -5.13 10.40 -11.56
N TRP A 29 -5.61 9.78 -10.48
CA TRP A 29 -6.75 10.29 -9.71
C TRP A 29 -6.47 11.67 -9.10
N TRP A 30 -5.26 11.87 -8.54
CA TRP A 30 -4.84 13.16 -7.97
C TRP A 30 -4.81 14.26 -9.05
N VAL A 31 -4.22 13.97 -10.22
CA VAL A 31 -4.22 14.90 -11.37
C VAL A 31 -5.64 15.23 -11.83
N LEU A 32 -6.51 14.23 -11.95
CA LEU A 32 -7.86 14.41 -12.50
C LEU A 32 -8.83 15.08 -11.53
N THR A 33 -8.66 14.90 -10.22
CA THR A 33 -9.63 15.37 -9.23
C THR A 33 -9.13 16.51 -8.36
N GLY A 34 -7.82 16.76 -8.31
CA GLY A 34 -7.20 17.73 -7.41
C GLY A 34 -7.48 17.45 -5.93
N ARG A 35 -7.86 16.21 -5.57
CA ARG A 35 -8.27 15.81 -4.23
C ARG A 35 -7.31 14.78 -3.64
N GLY A 36 -7.10 14.88 -2.33
CA GLY A 36 -6.22 13.99 -1.57
C GLY A 36 -4.79 14.52 -1.49
N SER A 37 -3.91 13.73 -0.87
CA SER A 37 -2.48 14.00 -0.81
C SER A 37 -1.80 13.63 -2.13
N GLU A 38 -0.71 14.33 -2.43
CA GLU A 38 0.21 13.93 -3.50
C GLU A 38 0.67 12.48 -3.27
N PRO A 39 0.66 11.62 -4.30
CA PRO A 39 1.15 10.26 -4.16
C PRO A 39 2.66 10.26 -3.97
N ASP A 40 3.11 9.68 -2.88
CA ASP A 40 4.53 9.44 -2.64
C ASP A 40 4.99 8.21 -3.45
N PRO A 41 5.98 8.34 -4.35
CA PRO A 41 6.49 7.22 -5.14
C PRO A 41 7.16 6.14 -4.30
N ASP A 42 7.67 6.49 -3.12
CA ASP A 42 8.34 5.56 -2.21
C ASP A 42 7.37 4.90 -1.23
N GLU A 43 6.16 5.43 -1.07
CA GLU A 43 5.14 4.86 -0.18
C GLU A 43 4.55 3.54 -0.74
N PRO A 44 4.74 2.40 -0.05
CA PRO A 44 3.99 1.18 -0.36
C PRO A 44 2.49 1.34 -0.11
N PHE A 45 1.69 0.74 -1.00
CA PHE A 45 0.23 0.77 -0.91
C PHE A 45 -0.30 0.21 0.43
N SER A 46 0.40 -0.76 1.04
CA SER A 46 0.02 -1.30 2.35
C SER A 46 0.07 -0.25 3.46
N SER A 47 1.08 0.63 3.46
CA SER A 47 1.18 1.77 4.37
C SER A 47 0.05 2.78 4.14
N ARG A 48 -0.22 3.11 2.87
CA ARG A 48 -1.35 3.98 2.51
C ARG A 48 -2.68 3.43 3.00
N VAL A 49 -2.91 2.14 2.77
CA VAL A 49 -4.11 1.44 3.26
C VAL A 49 -4.15 1.48 4.78
N GLY A 50 -3.04 1.20 5.47
CA GLY A 50 -2.92 1.28 6.93
C GLY A 50 -3.31 2.66 7.47
N ARG A 51 -2.72 3.75 6.95
CA ARG A 51 -3.05 5.12 7.36
C ARG A 51 -4.52 5.46 7.13
N ASN A 52 -5.06 5.10 5.97
CA ASN A 52 -6.45 5.38 5.65
C ASN A 52 -7.43 4.50 6.45
N ALA A 53 -7.04 3.28 6.83
CA ALA A 53 -7.80 2.40 7.70
C ALA A 53 -7.80 2.93 9.15
N MET A 54 -6.65 3.40 9.64
CA MET A 54 -6.54 4.11 10.93
C MET A 54 -7.39 5.39 10.95
N ALA A 55 -7.47 6.11 9.83
CA ALA A 55 -8.38 7.23 9.64
C ALA A 55 -9.87 6.83 9.44
N GLY A 56 -10.21 5.54 9.51
CA GLY A 56 -11.59 5.04 9.47
C GLY A 56 -12.23 4.99 8.07
N LYS A 57 -11.45 5.10 6.98
CA LYS A 57 -12.03 5.06 5.64
C LYS A 57 -12.53 3.65 5.28
N ARG A 58 -13.81 3.54 4.91
CA ARG A 58 -14.48 2.26 4.63
C ARG A 58 -13.79 1.44 3.52
N TRP A 59 -13.31 2.10 2.47
CA TRP A 59 -12.58 1.42 1.39
C TRP A 59 -11.24 0.84 1.89
N ALA A 60 -10.57 1.55 2.81
CA ALA A 60 -9.27 1.16 3.34
C ALA A 60 -9.42 0.00 4.34
N LEU A 61 -10.48 -0.03 5.15
CA LEU A 61 -10.79 -1.18 6.01
C LEU A 61 -11.06 -2.47 5.21
N LEU A 62 -11.66 -2.34 4.03
CA LEU A 62 -11.88 -3.49 3.14
C LEU A 62 -10.56 -3.96 2.49
N ALA A 63 -9.76 -3.01 2.01
CA ALA A 63 -8.44 -3.29 1.43
C ALA A 63 -7.47 -3.88 2.47
N GLU A 64 -7.47 -3.35 3.69
CA GLU A 64 -6.69 -3.84 4.83
C GLU A 64 -6.97 -5.32 5.10
N LYS A 65 -8.25 -5.72 5.18
CA LYS A 65 -8.62 -7.13 5.37
C LYS A 65 -8.09 -8.05 4.26
N LEU A 66 -8.10 -7.58 3.01
CA LEU A 66 -7.63 -8.37 1.87
C LEU A 66 -6.10 -8.50 1.88
N ILE A 67 -5.39 -7.41 2.14
CA ILE A 67 -3.92 -7.37 2.16
C ILE A 67 -3.38 -8.14 3.37
N ASP A 68 -3.94 -7.93 4.56
CA ASP A 68 -3.57 -8.67 5.77
C ASP A 68 -3.86 -10.16 5.64
N GLY A 69 -4.90 -10.54 4.89
CA GLY A 69 -5.18 -11.95 4.57
C GLY A 69 -4.10 -12.63 3.73
N ILE A 70 -3.35 -11.88 2.93
CA ILE A 70 -2.29 -12.38 2.04
C ILE A 70 -0.91 -12.30 2.71
N PHE A 71 -0.63 -11.18 3.37
CA PHE A 71 0.71 -10.85 3.90
C PHE A 71 0.86 -11.08 5.41
N GLY A 72 -0.23 -11.29 6.13
CA GLY A 72 -0.26 -11.52 7.58
C GLY A 72 -1.05 -10.47 8.33
N ALA A 73 -1.56 -10.85 9.51
CA ALA A 73 -2.38 -9.95 10.34
C ALA A 73 -1.61 -8.68 10.73
N ASN A 74 -2.28 -7.52 10.64
CA ASN A 74 -1.74 -6.19 10.92
C ASN A 74 -0.61 -5.72 9.99
N HIS A 75 -0.41 -6.37 8.83
CA HIS A 75 0.65 -5.99 7.90
C HIS A 75 0.51 -4.53 7.43
N CYS A 76 -0.71 -4.11 7.08
CA CYS A 76 -1.00 -2.74 6.66
C CYS A 76 -0.75 -1.70 7.75
N ARG A 77 -1.17 -1.97 8.99
CA ARG A 77 -0.99 -1.01 10.11
C ARG A 77 0.47 -0.87 10.52
N ASN A 78 1.19 -1.99 10.60
CA ASN A 78 2.62 -1.95 10.92
C ASN A 78 3.41 -1.19 9.84
N SER A 79 3.09 -1.44 8.56
CA SER A 79 3.72 -0.72 7.44
C SER A 79 3.46 0.79 7.46
N ALA A 80 2.35 1.23 8.07
CA ALA A 80 2.02 2.63 8.22
C ALA A 80 2.77 3.30 9.38
N LEU A 81 3.05 2.55 10.45
CA LEU A 81 3.81 3.02 11.61
C LEU A 81 5.32 3.02 11.34
N ASP A 82 5.84 2.04 10.59
CA ASP A 82 7.26 1.91 10.24
C ASP A 82 7.81 3.08 9.37
N GLN A 83 6.96 3.99 8.90
CA GLN A 83 7.36 5.20 8.15
C GLN A 83 7.30 6.50 8.98
N GLU A 84 6.81 6.44 10.22
CA GLU A 84 6.76 7.61 11.12
C GLU A 84 8.03 7.73 12.00
N ASP A 85 8.94 6.76 11.94
CA ASP A 85 10.29 6.74 12.55
C ASP A 85 11.40 7.08 11.54
#